data_AF-A0A316I3E2-F1
#
_entry.id   AF-A0A316I3E2-F1
#
_cell.length_a   1.000
_cell.length_b   1.000
_cell.length_c   1.000
_cell.angle_alpha   90.00
_cell.angle_beta   90.00
_cell.angle_gamma   90.00
#
_symmetry.space_group_name_H-M   'P 1'
#
loop_
_entity.id
_entity.type
_entity.pdbx_description
1 polymer ?
#
loop_
_entity_poly.entity_id
_entity_poly.type
_entity_poly.pdbx_seq_one_letter_code
_entity_poly.pdbx_strand_id
1 'polypeptide(L)' 'MGINHVQFQAGRSMSEFIHRYGTEAKCYRALYKWRWPHGFRCPACTGRTRSRFRRGQVIY' A
#
# COMPACT_ATOMS: atom_id res chain seq x y z
N MET A 1 25.23 12.61 -4.42
CA MET A 1 24.80 11.33 -3.82
C MET A 1 23.38 11.50 -3.32
N GLY A 2 22.43 10.69 -3.81
CA GLY A 2 21.03 10.77 -3.37
C GLY A 2 20.82 9.89 -2.15
N ILE A 3 20.23 10.45 -1.09
CA ILE A 3 19.85 9.67 0.10
C ILE A 3 18.78 8.66 -0.31
N ASN A 4 19.08 7.38 -0.17
CA ASN A 4 18.09 6.34 -0.39
C ASN A 4 17.14 6.29 0.81
N HIS A 5 15.98 6.94 0.69
CA HIS A 5 14.97 7.02 1.74
C HIS A 5 14.42 5.65 2.18
N VAL A 6 14.63 4.58 1.41
CA VAL A 6 14.26 3.21 1.81
C VAL A 6 15.28 2.63 2.79
N GLN A 7 16.56 2.97 2.63
CA GLN A 7 17.65 2.49 3.50
C GLN A 7 17.70 3.23 4.85
N PHE A 8 17.23 4.48 4.89
CA PHE A 8 17.25 5.33 6.08
C PHE A 8 15.85 5.64 6.62
N GLN A 9 14.98 4.62 6.70
CA GLN A 9 13.68 4.77 7.34
C GLN A 9 13.84 4.78 8.87
N ALA A 10 13.15 5.71 9.54
CA ALA A 10 13.04 5.68 10.99
C ALA A 10 12.47 4.30 11.41
N GLY A 11 13.24 3.59 12.24
CA GLY A 11 12.82 2.31 12.79
C GLY A 11 11.49 2.45 13.52
N ARG A 12 10.59 1.50 13.31
CA ARG A 12 9.33 1.40 14.06
C ARG A 12 9.50 0.34 15.12
N SER A 13 8.85 0.54 16.26
CA SER A 13 8.73 -0.53 17.25
C SER A 13 7.93 -1.71 16.67
N MET A 14 8.13 -2.90 17.25
CA MET A 14 7.39 -4.10 16.84
C MET A 14 5.88 -3.93 17.05
N SER A 15 5.46 -3.27 18.13
CA SER A 15 4.05 -3.00 18.41
C SER A 15 3.42 -2.07 17.37
N GLU A 16 4.12 -1.00 16.97
CA GLU A 16 3.66 -0.12 15.88
C GLU A 16 3.60 -0.83 14.53
N PHE A 17 4.56 -1.73 14.27
CA PHE A 17 4.57 -2.54 13.06
C PHE A 17 3.33 -3.45 13.00
N ILE A 18 3.05 -4.22 14.06
CA ILE A 18 1.87 -5.08 14.12
C ILE A 18 0.57 -4.26 14.11
N HIS A 19 0.55 -3.10 14.75
CA HIS A 19 -0.60 -2.22 14.71
C HIS A 19 -0.95 -1.82 13.26
N ARG A 20 0.07 -1.45 12.45
CA ARG A 20 -0.11 -0.99 11.05
C ARG A 20 -0.19 -2.11 10.02
N TYR A 21 0.43 -3.26 10.25
CA TYR A 21 0.65 -4.32 9.25
C TYR A 21 0.30 -5.74 9.72
N GLY A 22 -0.19 -5.93 10.94
CA GLY A 22 -0.37 -7.25 11.55
C GLY A 22 -1.41 -8.17 10.91
N THR A 23 -2.11 -7.73 9.86
CA THR A 23 -3.01 -8.58 9.06
C THR A 23 -2.90 -8.21 7.59
N GLU A 24 -3.23 -9.15 6.71
CA GLU A 24 -3.19 -8.92 5.26
C GLU A 24 -4.09 -7.74 4.83
N ALA A 25 -5.27 -7.62 5.45
CA ALA A 25 -6.17 -6.49 5.23
C ALA A 25 -5.55 -5.13 5.64
N LYS A 26 -4.79 -5.10 6.74
CA LYS A 26 -4.07 -3.90 7.20
C LYS A 26 -2.93 -3.56 6.23
N CYS A 27 -2.13 -4.54 5.83
CA CYS A 27 -1.09 -4.39 4.81
C CYS A 27 -1.65 -3.83 3.50
N TYR A 28 -2.74 -4.41 2.99
CA TYR A 28 -3.37 -3.96 1.76
C TYR A 28 -3.84 -2.50 1.85
N ARG A 29 -4.48 -2.11 2.96
CA ARG A 29 -4.91 -0.71 3.19
C ARG A 29 -3.73 0.24 3.23
N ALA A 30 -2.65 -0.13 3.92
CA ALA A 30 -1.44 0.69 4.01
C ALA A 30 -0.77 0.84 2.63
N LEU A 31 -0.62 -0.26 1.88
CA LEU A 31 -0.07 -0.25 0.53
C LEU A 31 -0.93 0.60 -0.42
N TYR A 32 -2.24 0.44 -0.36
CA TYR A 32 -3.17 1.21 -1.19
C TYR A 32 -3.07 2.70 -0.91
N LYS A 33 -3.03 3.11 0.37
CA LYS A 33 -2.88 4.52 0.76
C LYS A 33 -1.51 5.08 0.36
N TRP A 34 -0.45 4.27 0.43
CA TRP A 34 0.88 4.67 0.01
C TRP A 34 0.98 4.90 -1.51
N ARG A 35 0.40 3.99 -2.31
CA ARG A 35 0.35 4.11 -3.78
C ARG A 35 -0.58 5.22 -4.25
N TRP A 36 -1.70 5.42 -3.55
CA TRP A 36 -2.75 6.36 -3.93
C TRP A 36 -3.26 7.14 -2.71
N PRO A 37 -2.53 8.16 -2.25
CA PRO A 37 -2.89 8.92 -1.04
C PRO A 37 -4.25 9.62 -1.15
N HIS A 38 -4.66 9.98 -2.36
CA HIS A 38 -5.95 10.61 -2.66
C HIS A 38 -6.97 9.65 -3.29
N GLY A 39 -6.72 8.34 -3.20
CA GLY A 39 -7.48 7.31 -3.88
C GLY A 39 -7.03 7.07 -5.33
N PHE A 40 -7.38 5.89 -5.85
CA PHE A 40 -6.97 5.45 -7.17
C PHE A 40 -7.54 6.38 -8.26
N ARG A 41 -6.66 6.74 -9.19
CA ARG A 41 -6.98 7.44 -10.43
C ARG A 41 -6.35 6.67 -11.58
N CYS A 42 -7.14 6.34 -12.59
CA CYS A 42 -6.61 5.70 -13.78
C CYS A 42 -5.62 6.65 -14.49
N PRO A 43 -4.39 6.21 -14.80
CA PRO A 43 -3.41 7.06 -15.48
C PRO A 43 -3.81 7.39 -16.93
N ALA A 44 -4.66 6.57 -17.55
CA ALA A 44 -5.09 6.77 -18.94
C ALA A 44 -6.29 7.73 -19.07
N CYS A 45 -7.20 7.76 -18.09
CA CYS A 45 -8.47 8.51 -18.19
C CYS A 45 -8.89 9.30 -16.94
N THR A 46 -8.10 9.28 -15.86
CA THR A 46 -8.39 9.97 -14.58
C THR A 46 -9.67 9.52 -13.86
N GLY A 47 -10.38 8.52 -14.41
CA GLY A 47 -11.52 7.88 -13.78
C GLY A 47 -11.18 7.23 -12.44
N ARG A 48 -12.21 6.99 -11.62
CA ARG A 48 -12.09 6.29 -10.32
C ARG A 48 -12.38 4.79 -10.43
N THR A 49 -12.91 4.34 -11.56
CA THR A 49 -13.24 2.94 -11.80
C THR A 49 -11.98 2.08 -11.75
N ARG A 50 -12.06 0.98 -11.01
CA ARG A 50 -10.98 0.02 -10.84
C ARG A 50 -11.55 -1.39 -10.79
N SER A 51 -10.83 -2.35 -11.35
CA SER A 51 -11.08 -3.78 -11.16
C SER A 51 -10.04 -4.35 -10.18
N ARG A 52 -10.33 -5.52 -9.62
CA ARG A 52 -9.36 -6.32 -8.87
C ARG A 52 -9.19 -7.64 -9.57
N PHE A 53 -7.96 -8.11 -9.67
CA PHE A 53 -7.70 -9.41 -10.26
C PHE A 53 -7.89 -10.47 -9.18
N ARG A 54 -8.66 -11.53 -9.47
CA ARG A 54 -8.89 -12.64 -8.55
C ARG A 54 -8.46 -13.94 -9.20
N ARG A 55 -7.59 -14.70 -8.52
CA ARG A 55 -7.19 -16.05 -8.93
C ARG A 55 -7.61 -17.02 -7.82
N GLY A 56 -8.64 -17.83 -8.08
CA GLY A 56 -9.25 -18.66 -7.04
C GLY A 56 -9.82 -17.79 -5.91
N GLN A 57 -9.43 -18.04 -4.65
CA GLN A 57 -9.83 -17.21 -3.52
C GLN A 57 -8.89 -16.01 -3.24
N VAL A 58 -7.76 -15.91 -3.94
CA VAL A 58 -6.76 -14.87 -3.73
C VAL A 58 -7.07 -13.64 -4.58
N ILE A 59 -7.08 -12.47 -3.95
CA ILE A 59 -7.25 -11.17 -4.60
C ILE A 59 -5.88 -10.51 -4.75
N TYR A 60 -5.54 -10.06 -5.96
CA TYR A 60 -4.34 -9.31 -6.31
C TYR A 60 -4.65 -7.82 -6.49
#